data_AF-A0A7L2T5Y0-F1
#
_entry.id   AF-A0A7L2T5Y0-F1
#
_cell.length_a   1.000
_cell.length_b   1.000
_cell.length_c   1.000
_cell.angle_alpha   90.00
_cell.angle_beta   90.00
_cell.angle_gamma   90.00
#
_symmetry.space_group_name_H-M   'P 1'
#
loop_
_entity.id
_entity.type
_entity.pdbx_description
1 polymer ?
#
loop_
_entity_poly.entity_id
_entity_poly.type
_entity_poly.pdbx_seq_one_letter_code
_entity_poly.pdbx_strand_id
1 'polypeptide(L)'
;VINVDKEDNHAEREYLKSILLKPDLPTDSLKFTVVSDPPEDEQDLECEDIGFAYVSLKEILQKQRDIIEQDIDVFDSQDASAVIGKLTVTVEALRALRSVHEECK
;
A
#
# COMPACT_ATOMS: atom_id res chain seq x y z
N VAL A 1 8.88 -0.12 9.92
CA VAL A 1 9.24 1.23 9.42
C VAL A 1 10.06 1.04 8.16
N ILE A 2 9.71 1.71 7.07
CA ILE A 2 10.48 1.69 5.81
C ILE A 2 11.34 2.96 5.80
N ASN A 3 12.66 2.80 5.69
CA ASN A 3 13.57 3.94 5.67
C ASN A 3 13.54 4.59 4.29
N VAL A 4 13.42 5.92 4.29
CA VAL A 4 13.27 6.74 3.08
C VAL A 4 14.01 8.06 3.23
N ASP A 5 15.01 8.12 4.13
CA ASP A 5 15.89 9.28 4.24
C ASP A 5 16.64 9.51 2.92
N LYS A 6 17.03 10.78 2.73
CA LYS A 6 17.59 11.25 1.47
C LYS A 6 19.02 10.76 1.23
N GLU A 7 19.72 10.37 2.29
CA GLU A 7 21.15 10.06 2.27
C GLU A 7 21.41 8.64 1.76
N ASP A 8 20.63 7.66 2.23
CA ASP A 8 20.93 6.25 1.98
C ASP A 8 19.86 5.50 1.16
N ASN A 9 18.63 6.03 1.05
CA ASN A 9 17.48 5.29 0.52
C ASN A 9 17.00 5.82 -0.85
N HIS A 10 17.96 6.01 -1.76
CA HIS A 10 17.68 6.56 -3.09
C HIS A 10 16.69 5.71 -3.89
N ALA A 11 16.80 4.38 -3.83
CA ALA A 11 15.95 3.48 -4.61
C ALA A 11 14.48 3.55 -4.17
N GLU A 12 14.23 3.55 -2.86
CA GLU A 12 12.91 3.68 -2.24
C GLU A 12 12.30 5.05 -2.57
N ARG A 13 13.12 6.11 -2.52
CA ARG A 13 12.68 7.46 -2.89
C ARG A 13 12.33 7.54 -4.37
N GLU A 14 13.14 6.99 -5.27
CA GLU A 14 12.82 6.94 -6.71
C GLU A 14 11.55 6.13 -6.99
N TYR A 15 11.34 5.04 -6.26
CA TYR A 15 10.09 4.28 -6.34
C TYR A 15 8.88 5.12 -5.91
N LEU A 16 8.99 5.83 -4.79
CA LEU A 16 7.95 6.76 -4.32
C LEU A 16 7.71 7.90 -5.31
N LYS A 17 8.75 8.47 -5.94
CA LYS A 17 8.59 9.46 -7.03
C LYS A 17 7.79 8.87 -8.18
N SER A 18 8.10 7.64 -8.58
CA SER A 18 7.39 6.97 -9.68
C SER A 18 5.89 6.78 -9.39
N ILE A 19 5.54 6.51 -8.13
CA ILE A 19 4.15 6.45 -7.64
C ILE A 19 3.51 7.84 -7.66
N LEU A 20 4.19 8.87 -7.17
CA LEU A 20 3.61 10.21 -7.04
C LEU A 20 3.43 10.93 -8.39
N LEU A 21 4.28 10.67 -9.38
CA LEU A 21 4.33 11.41 -10.64
C LEU A 21 3.52 10.80 -11.80
N LYS A 22 3.20 9.50 -11.78
CA LYS A 22 2.51 8.84 -12.90
C LYS A 22 1.00 8.86 -12.69
N PRO A 23 0.18 9.57 -13.49
CA PRO A 23 -1.24 9.79 -13.19
C PRO A 23 -2.16 8.55 -13.31
N ASP A 24 -1.79 7.50 -14.04
CA ASP A 24 -2.76 6.52 -14.56
C ASP A 24 -2.42 5.05 -14.30
N LEU A 25 -1.63 4.72 -13.27
CA LEU A 25 -1.34 3.31 -12.97
C LEU A 25 -2.11 2.79 -11.76
N PRO A 26 -2.70 1.58 -11.83
CA PRO A 26 -3.21 0.87 -10.65
C PRO A 26 -2.14 0.64 -9.56
N THR A 27 -0.86 0.84 -9.88
CA THR A 27 0.29 0.72 -8.98
C THR A 27 0.50 1.92 -8.05
N ASP A 28 -0.41 2.90 -8.04
CA ASP A 28 -0.28 4.10 -7.20
C ASP A 28 -0.76 3.88 -5.75
N SER A 29 -1.16 2.65 -5.43
CA SER A 29 -1.70 2.26 -4.14
C SER A 29 -0.83 1.20 -3.47
N LEU A 30 -0.60 1.36 -2.17
CA LEU A 30 -0.15 0.27 -1.31
C LEU A 30 -1.23 -0.81 -1.34
N LYS A 31 -0.89 -1.98 -1.89
CA LYS A 31 -1.76 -3.17 -1.90
C LYS A 31 -1.46 -4.02 -0.67
N PHE A 32 -2.48 -4.26 0.12
CA PHE A 32 -2.48 -5.28 1.17
C PHE A 32 -3.11 -6.55 0.59
N THR A 33 -2.44 -7.68 0.74
CA THR A 33 -2.96 -8.99 0.33
C THR A 33 -3.30 -9.78 1.59
N VAL A 34 -4.53 -10.28 1.68
CA VAL A 34 -4.96 -11.25 2.68
C VAL A 34 -4.74 -12.64 2.10
N VAL A 35 -3.96 -13.46 2.79
CA VAL A 35 -3.61 -14.82 2.34
C VAL A 35 -4.14 -15.88 3.32
N SER A 36 -4.48 -17.05 2.80
CA SER A 36 -4.70 -18.25 3.64
C SER A 36 -3.39 -18.98 3.82
N ASP A 37 -2.99 -19.16 5.07
CA ASP A 37 -1.89 -20.04 5.43
C ASP A 37 -2.40 -21.48 5.51
N PRO A 38 -1.80 -22.44 4.78
CA PRO A 38 -2.20 -23.85 4.85
C PRO A 38 -2.10 -24.39 6.29
N PRO A 39 -2.94 -25.37 6.67
CA PRO A 39 -2.84 -26.00 7.97
C PRO A 39 -1.54 -26.80 8.12
N GLU A 40 -1.13 -27.10 9.37
CA GLU A 40 0.19 -27.70 9.66
C GLU A 40 0.45 -29.02 8.91
N ASP A 41 -0.60 -29.79 8.63
CA ASP A 41 -0.57 -31.08 7.92
C ASP A 41 -0.51 -30.96 6.39
N GLU A 42 -0.69 -29.75 5.86
CA GLU A 42 -0.65 -29.43 4.43
C GLU A 42 0.37 -28.32 4.11
N GLN A 43 1.41 -28.15 4.94
CA GLN A 43 2.45 -27.11 4.79
C GLN A 43 3.26 -27.18 3.49
N ASP A 44 3.16 -28.26 2.71
CA ASP A 44 3.76 -28.36 1.38
C ASP A 44 2.96 -27.58 0.31
N LEU A 45 1.75 -27.12 0.63
CA LEU A 45 0.92 -26.29 -0.25
C LEU A 45 1.35 -24.82 -0.25
N GLU A 46 1.04 -24.09 -1.33
CA GLU A 46 1.28 -22.66 -1.42
C GLU A 46 0.18 -21.85 -0.70
N CYS A 47 0.54 -20.69 -0.14
CA CYS A 47 -0.45 -19.75 0.37
C CYS A 47 -1.31 -19.21 -0.78
N GLU A 48 -2.62 -19.08 -0.55
CA GLU A 48 -3.56 -18.56 -1.54
C GLU A 48 -3.98 -17.13 -1.21
N ASP A 49 -4.02 -16.26 -2.22
CA ASP A 49 -4.56 -14.90 -2.10
C ASP A 49 -6.09 -14.96 -1.97
N ILE A 50 -6.62 -14.54 -0.81
CA ILE A 50 -8.07 -14.51 -0.55
C ILE A 50 -8.66 -13.16 -0.94
N GLY A 51 -7.90 -12.07 -0.76
CA GLY A 51 -8.40 -10.75 -1.08
C GLY A 51 -7.38 -9.64 -1.05
N PHE A 52 -7.79 -8.48 -1.56
CA PHE A 52 -6.92 -7.32 -1.73
C PHE A 52 -7.57 -6.07 -1.13
N ALA A 53 -6.77 -5.25 -0.45
CA ALA A 53 -7.16 -3.91 0.01
C ALA A 53 -6.11 -2.88 -0.42
N TYR A 54 -6.53 -1.62 -0.55
CA TYR A 54 -5.71 -0.59 -1.18
C TYR A 54 -5.67 0.71 -0.36
N VAL A 55 -4.49 1.32 -0.29
CA VAL A 55 -4.30 2.67 0.23
C VAL A 55 -3.55 3.51 -0.80
N SER A 56 -4.13 4.64 -1.22
CA SER A 56 -3.46 5.55 -2.14
C SER A 56 -2.47 6.47 -1.42
N LEU A 57 -1.18 6.37 -1.74
CA LEU A 57 -0.16 7.30 -1.22
C LEU A 57 -0.36 8.72 -1.76
N LYS A 58 -0.88 8.85 -2.98
CA LYS A 58 -1.25 10.15 -3.55
C LYS A 58 -2.35 10.81 -2.75
N GLU A 59 -3.34 10.06 -2.28
CA GLU A 59 -4.43 10.60 -1.49
C GLU A 59 -3.92 11.17 -0.16
N ILE A 60 -2.96 10.51 0.50
CA ILE A 60 -2.29 11.03 1.71
C ILE A 60 -1.64 12.39 1.40
N LEU A 61 -0.91 12.48 0.28
CA LEU A 61 -0.27 13.73 -0.14
C LEU A 61 -1.30 14.81 -0.51
N GLN A 62 -2.34 14.48 -1.27
CA GLN A 62 -3.37 15.44 -1.71
C GLN A 62 -4.21 15.96 -0.54
N LYS A 63 -4.65 15.07 0.36
CA LYS A 63 -5.43 15.42 1.55
C LYS A 63 -4.57 16.01 2.67
N GLN A 64 -3.24 15.97 2.52
CA GLN A 64 -2.28 16.50 3.48
C GLN A 64 -2.46 15.89 4.89
N ARG A 65 -2.78 14.60 4.95
CA ARG A 65 -3.08 13.89 6.21
C ARG A 65 -2.74 12.41 6.11
N ASP A 66 -2.10 11.90 7.15
CA ASP A 66 -1.87 10.46 7.34
C ASP A 66 -3.18 9.68 7.54
N ILE A 67 -3.10 8.36 7.37
CA ILE A 67 -4.21 7.44 7.65
C ILE A 67 -3.97 6.85 9.04
N ILE A 68 -4.92 7.00 9.95
CA ILE A 68 -4.80 6.54 11.34
C ILE A 68 -6.03 5.68 11.66
N GLU A 69 -5.79 4.41 12.03
CA GLU A 69 -6.82 3.44 12.44
C GLU A 69 -8.06 3.43 11.53
N GLN A 70 -7.84 3.44 10.22
CA GLN A 70 -8.91 3.49 9.23
C GLN A 70 -9.25 2.10 8.74
N ASP A 71 -10.55 1.77 8.74
CA ASP A 71 -11.06 0.59 8.05
C ASP A 71 -11.06 0.81 6.54
N ILE A 72 -10.42 -0.11 5.82
CA ILE A 72 -10.47 -0.21 4.36
C ILE A 72 -11.13 -1.53 3.96
N ASP A 73 -11.87 -1.51 2.85
CA ASP A 73 -12.54 -2.71 2.34
C ASP A 73 -11.53 -3.70 1.75
N VAL A 74 -11.72 -4.98 2.06
CA VAL A 74 -11.01 -6.10 1.43
C VAL A 74 -11.91 -6.67 0.35
N PHE A 75 -11.45 -6.62 -0.90
CA PHE A 75 -12.14 -7.17 -2.06
C PHE A 75 -11.72 -8.62 -2.31
N ASP A 76 -12.65 -9.44 -2.78
CA ASP A 76 -12.42 -10.84 -3.13
C ASP A 76 -11.37 -10.97 -4.26
N SER A 77 -10.47 -11.95 -4.15
CA SER A 77 -9.41 -12.16 -5.15
C SER A 77 -9.94 -12.69 -6.49
N GLN A 78 -11.10 -13.35 -6.50
CA GLN A 78 -11.76 -13.90 -7.68
C GLN A 78 -12.84 -12.95 -8.23
N ASP A 79 -13.43 -12.11 -7.39
CA ASP A 79 -14.38 -11.06 -7.76
C ASP A 79 -14.04 -9.71 -7.12
N ALA A 80 -13.28 -8.89 -7.87
CA ALA A 80 -12.85 -7.56 -7.41
C ALA A 80 -14.00 -6.56 -7.13
N SER A 81 -15.26 -6.91 -7.41
CA SER A 81 -16.43 -6.10 -7.05
C SER A 81 -17.05 -6.48 -5.70
N ALA A 82 -16.73 -7.66 -5.16
CA ALA A 82 -17.28 -8.16 -3.92
C ALA A 82 -16.39 -7.79 -2.73
N VAL A 83 -16.98 -7.15 -1.71
CA VAL A 83 -16.30 -6.87 -0.43
C VAL A 83 -16.50 -8.06 0.51
N ILE A 84 -15.39 -8.67 0.94
CA ILE A 84 -15.37 -9.89 1.78
C ILE A 84 -14.96 -9.60 3.23
N GLY A 85 -14.49 -8.38 3.51
CA GLY A 85 -14.07 -8.02 4.86
C GLY A 85 -13.55 -6.59 4.95
N LYS A 86 -12.98 -6.28 6.11
CA LYS A 86 -12.34 -4.99 6.39
C LYS A 86 -10.99 -5.20 7.05
N LEU A 87 -10.05 -4.33 6.72
CA LEU A 87 -8.73 -4.26 7.35
C LEU A 87 -8.57 -2.89 7.99
N THR A 88 -8.27 -2.83 9.29
CA THR A 88 -7.95 -1.58 9.97
C THR A 88 -6.46 -1.29 9.81
N VAL A 89 -6.10 -0.14 9.23
CA VAL A 89 -4.71 0.22 8.95
C VAL A 89 -4.34 1.61 9.46
N THR A 90 -3.05 1.77 9.77
CA THR A 90 -2.41 3.06 10.00
C THR A 90 -1.24 3.20 9.03
N VAL A 91 -1.21 4.29 8.27
CA VAL A 91 -0.15 4.63 7.32
C VAL A 91 0.30 6.06 7.56
N GLU A 92 1.47 6.18 8.19
CA GLU A 92 2.15 7.45 8.45
C GLU A 92 3.23 7.66 7.39
N ALA A 93 2.97 8.54 6.43
CA ALA A 93 3.84 8.74 5.27
C ALA A 93 3.92 10.20 4.80
N LEU A 94 3.01 11.08 5.24
CA LEU A 94 2.86 12.44 4.71
C LEU A 94 4.17 13.22 4.68
N ARG A 95 4.93 13.19 5.78
CA ARG A 95 6.21 13.92 5.88
C ARG A 95 7.22 13.43 4.83
N ALA A 96 7.34 12.11 4.67
CA ALA A 96 8.24 11.52 3.69
C ALA A 96 7.78 11.83 2.27
N LEU A 97 6.49 11.67 1.98
CA LEU A 97 5.91 11.94 0.66
C LEU A 97 6.08 13.40 0.24
N ARG A 98 5.90 14.37 1.16
CA ARG A 98 6.20 15.79 0.90
C ARG A 98 7.65 16.00 0.51
N SER A 99 8.57 15.45 1.31
CA SER A 99 10.01 15.56 1.04
C SER A 99 10.40 14.96 -0.32
N VAL A 100 9.84 13.81 -0.69
CA VAL A 100 10.09 13.18 -1.98
C VAL A 100 9.49 14.01 -3.12
N HIS A 101 8.26 14.51 -2.96
CA HIS A 101 7.58 15.32 -3.97
C HIS A 101 8.28 16.66 -4.25
N GLU A 102 8.88 17.27 -3.24
CA GLU A 102 9.68 18.50 -3.37
C GLU A 102 10.94 18.30 -4.22
N GLU A 103 11.51 17.10 -4.28
CA GLU A 103 12.66 16.79 -5.17
C GLU A 103 12.28 16.69 -6.64
N CYS A 104 10.98 16.59 -6.95
CA CYS A 104 10.48 16.50 -8.32
C CYS A 104 10.00 17.85 -8.87
N LYS A 105 10.05 18.90 -8.06
CA LYS A 105 9.79 20.29 -8.46
C LYS A 105 11.08 20.95 -8.92
#